data_AF-A0ABD3D7K5-F1
#
_entry.id   AF-A0ABD3D7K5-F1
#
_cell.length_a   1.000
_cell.length_b   1.000
_cell.length_c   1.000
_cell.angle_alpha   90.00
_cell.angle_beta   90.00
_cell.angle_gamma   90.00
#
_symmetry.space_group_name_H-M   'P 1'
#
loop_
_entity.id
_entity.type
_entity.pdbx_description
1 polymer ?
#
loop_
_entity_poly.entity_id
_entity_poly.type
_entity_poly.pdbx_seq_one_letter_code
_entity_poly.pdbx_strand_id
1 'polypeptide(L)'
;MEKRKLLNLLLLDAISLRPVECWFLILISLFNLAKDAFGNDDVAEEWLKNHVPGDRTLSRGLKDDPTYVAVENDRTPATYGINVAPGIL
;
A
#
# COMPACT_ATOMS: atom_id res chain seq x y z
N MET A 1 -5.11 7.81 -48.81
CA MET A 1 -5.80 8.17 -47.55
C MET A 1 -5.45 7.23 -46.39
N GLU A 2 -5.31 5.92 -46.63
CA GLU A 2 -4.97 4.93 -45.58
C GLU A 2 -3.64 5.15 -44.87
N LYS A 3 -2.56 5.47 -45.60
CA LYS A 3 -1.24 5.70 -45.00
C LYS A 3 -1.24 6.76 -43.88
N ARG A 4 -2.09 7.79 -44.01
CA ARG A 4 -2.26 8.84 -42.98
C ARG A 4 -3.04 8.33 -41.76
N LYS A 5 -4.04 7.47 -41.97
CA LYS A 5 -4.76 6.83 -40.86
C LYS A 5 -3.83 5.92 -40.07
N LEU A 6 -3.01 5.13 -40.77
CA LEU A 6 -2.03 4.22 -40.17
C LEU A 6 -0.99 4.99 -39.34
N LEU A 7 -0.45 6.08 -39.89
CA LEU A 7 0.52 6.92 -39.18
C LEU A 7 -0.10 7.62 -37.95
N ASN A 8 -1.34 8.12 -38.06
CA ASN A 8 -2.02 8.75 -36.94
C ASN A 8 -2.31 7.76 -35.80
N LEU A 9 -2.62 6.51 -36.12
CA LEU A 9 -2.83 5.44 -35.13
C LEU A 9 -1.52 5.14 -34.37
N LEU A 10 -0.42 4.97 -35.11
CA LEU A 10 0.91 4.75 -34.53
C LEU A 10 1.35 5.91 -33.63
N LEU A 11 1.04 7.15 -34.03
CA LEU A 11 1.34 8.34 -33.25
C LEU A 11 0.49 8.39 -31.96
N LEU A 12 -0.79 8.04 -32.03
CA LEU A 12 -1.70 8.01 -30.89
C LEU A 12 -1.25 6.96 -29.86
N ASP A 13 -0.88 5.76 -30.32
CA ASP A 13 -0.35 4.70 -29.46
C ASP A 13 0.94 5.14 -28.76
N ALA A 14 1.89 5.70 -29.51
CA ALA A 14 3.17 6.18 -28.97
C ALA A 14 3.00 7.31 -27.94
N ILE A 15 2.05 8.22 -28.14
CA ILE A 15 1.78 9.33 -27.21
C ILE A 15 1.03 8.83 -25.97
N SER A 16 0.15 7.84 -26.11
CA SER A 16 -0.66 7.32 -25.00
C SER A 16 0.12 6.42 -24.03
N LEU A 17 1.22 5.80 -24.48
CA LEU A 17 1.98 4.84 -23.69
C LEU A 17 2.50 5.45 -22.36
N ARG A 18 3.20 6.58 -22.44
CA ARG A 18 3.83 7.22 -21.26
C ARG A 18 2.80 7.71 -20.22
N PRO A 19 1.71 8.40 -20.59
CA PRO A 19 0.64 8.76 -19.64
C PRO A 19 -0.02 7.56 -18.98
N VAL A 20 -0.27 6.48 -19.74
CA VAL A 20 -0.89 5.25 -19.22
C VAL A 20 0.02 4.56 -18.22
N GLU A 21 1.33 4.47 -18.50
CA GLU A 21 2.33 3.95 -17.56
C GLU A 21 2.38 4.77 -16.27
N CYS A 22 2.40 6.10 -16.35
CA CYS A 22 2.39 6.97 -15.17
C CYS A 22 1.11 6.77 -14.34
N TRP A 23 -0.06 6.69 -14.97
CA TRP A 23 -1.31 6.41 -14.27
C TRP A 23 -1.32 5.02 -13.63
N PHE A 24 -0.78 4.01 -14.31
CA PHE A 24 -0.70 2.65 -13.81
C PHE A 24 0.19 2.54 -12.57
N LEU A 25 1.34 3.23 -12.56
CA LEU A 25 2.24 3.28 -11.39
C LEU A 25 1.61 4.04 -10.20
N ILE A 26 0.83 5.08 -10.47
CA ILE A 26 0.06 5.80 -9.44
C ILE A 26 -1.02 4.89 -8.83
N LEU A 27 -1.72 4.11 -9.64
CA LEU A 27 -2.77 3.19 -9.15
C LEU A 27 -2.19 2.10 -8.23
N ILE A 28 -1.04 1.53 -8.58
CA ILE A 28 -0.42 0.47 -7.75
C ILE A 28 0.05 1.02 -6.40
N SER A 29 0.56 2.25 -6.36
CA SER A 29 1.03 2.87 -5.10
C SER A 29 -0.09 3.21 -4.11
N LEU A 30 -1.37 3.15 -4.53
CA LEU A 30 -2.51 3.27 -3.62
C LEU A 30 -2.82 1.98 -2.85
N PHE A 31 -2.36 0.82 -3.34
CA PHE A 31 -2.48 -0.46 -2.64
C PHE A 31 -1.28 -0.64 -1.71
N ASN A 32 -1.44 -0.34 -0.42
CA ASN A 32 -0.42 -0.61 0.60
C ASN A 32 -0.87 -1.77 1.50
N LEU A 33 -0.05 -2.82 1.53
CA LEU A 33 -0.10 -3.88 2.52
C LEU A 33 0.75 -3.45 3.73
N ALA A 34 0.30 -3.76 4.94
CA ALA A 34 1.09 -3.54 6.14
C ALA A 34 2.41 -4.34 6.05
N LYS A 35 3.51 -3.69 6.41
CA LYS A 35 4.86 -4.27 6.34
C LYS A 35 5.57 -4.17 7.67
N ASP A 36 6.38 -5.17 7.97
CA ASP A 36 7.24 -5.19 9.14
C ASP A 36 8.39 -4.16 9.04
N ALA A 37 9.21 -4.06 10.10
CA ALA A 37 10.36 -3.16 10.13
C ALA A 37 11.40 -3.43 9.02
N PHE A 38 11.43 -4.65 8.48
CA PHE A 38 12.33 -5.09 7.42
C PHE A 38 11.72 -4.94 6.01
N GLY A 39 10.43 -4.57 5.91
CA GLY A 39 9.71 -4.38 4.66
C GLY A 39 9.04 -5.64 4.11
N ASN A 40 8.97 -6.72 4.90
CA ASN A 40 8.23 -7.93 4.52
C ASN A 40 6.74 -7.73 4.81
N ASP A 41 5.88 -8.41 4.05
CA ASP A 41 4.44 -8.34 4.27
C ASP A 41 4.05 -8.99 5.60
N ASP A 42 3.29 -8.28 6.44
CA ASP A 42 2.78 -8.80 7.71
C ASP A 42 1.65 -9.81 7.45
N VAL A 43 1.95 -11.11 7.53
CA VAL A 43 0.94 -12.17 7.45
C VAL A 43 0.19 -12.24 8.79
N ALA A 44 -1.09 -11.86 8.78
CA ALA A 44 -1.92 -11.73 9.99
C ALA A 44 -1.89 -12.97 10.90
N GLU A 45 -1.91 -14.18 10.33
CA GLU A 45 -1.90 -15.44 11.11
C GLU A 45 -0.58 -15.71 11.82
N GLU A 46 0.55 -15.31 11.23
CA GLU A 46 1.87 -15.46 11.84
C GLU A 46 2.13 -14.37 12.88
N TRP A 47 1.68 -13.14 12.59
CA TRP A 47 1.76 -12.02 13.49
C TRP A 47 1.00 -12.28 14.80
N LEU A 48 -0.23 -12.83 14.75
CA LEU A 48 -1.03 -13.15 15.94
C LEU A 48 -0.41 -14.24 16.84
N LYS A 49 0.50 -15.08 16.35
CA LYS A 49 1.19 -16.08 17.20
C LYS A 49 2.15 -15.44 18.19
N ASN A 50 2.70 -14.29 17.82
CA ASN A 50 3.75 -13.60 18.57
C ASN A 50 3.21 -12.42 19.39
N HIS A 51 1.94 -12.03 19.21
CA HIS A 51 1.34 -10.86 19.85
C HIS A 51 0.18 -11.28 20.76
N VAL A 52 0.19 -10.78 22.00
CA VAL A 52 -0.83 -11.08 23.01
C VAL A 52 -2.06 -10.18 22.84
N PRO A 53 -3.25 -10.58 23.33
CA PRO A 53 -4.40 -9.68 23.34
C PRO A 53 -4.07 -8.36 24.07
N GLY A 54 -4.44 -7.23 23.46
CA GLY A 54 -4.12 -5.90 23.96
C GLY A 54 -2.73 -5.38 23.57
N ASP A 55 -1.92 -6.17 22.86
CA ASP A 55 -0.61 -5.74 22.35
C ASP A 55 -0.75 -4.68 21.24
N ARG A 56 0.24 -3.79 21.17
CA ARG A 56 0.32 -2.68 20.22
C ARG A 56 1.72 -2.57 19.66
N THR A 57 1.89 -2.99 18.41
CA THR A 57 3.18 -2.98 17.72
C THR A 57 3.19 -1.98 16.59
N LEU A 58 4.32 -1.27 16.42
CA LEU A 58 4.53 -0.39 15.28
C LEU A 58 4.78 -1.22 14.02
N SER A 59 3.92 -1.04 13.03
CA SER A 59 4.07 -1.55 11.67
C SER A 59 4.09 -0.38 10.70
N ARG A 60 4.61 -0.64 9.49
CA ARG A 60 4.65 0.36 8.44
C ARG A 60 3.28 0.41 7.76
N GLY A 61 2.58 1.53 7.96
CA GLY A 61 1.24 1.76 7.45
C GLY A 61 1.20 2.45 6.09
N LEU A 62 0.05 3.06 5.78
CA LEU A 62 -0.19 3.77 4.53
C LEU A 62 0.87 4.88 4.33
N LYS A 63 1.52 4.91 3.16
CA LYS A 63 2.59 5.87 2.81
C LYS A 63 3.83 5.81 3.72
N ASP A 64 4.16 4.63 4.23
CA ASP A 64 5.31 4.41 5.11
C ASP A 64 5.21 5.09 6.49
N ASP A 65 4.04 5.60 6.87
CA ASP A 65 3.83 6.22 8.19
C ASP A 65 3.84 5.17 9.32
N PRO A 66 4.49 5.45 10.46
CA PRO A 66 4.46 4.56 11.63
C PRO A 66 3.03 4.43 12.16
N THR A 67 2.49 3.22 12.10
CA THR A 67 1.11 2.92 12.48
C THR A 67 1.08 1.79 13.50
N TYR A 68 0.43 2.00 14.64
CA TYR A 68 0.20 0.93 15.61
C TYR A 68 -0.88 -0.02 15.11
N VAL A 69 -0.55 -1.30 15.02
CA VAL A 69 -1.50 -2.40 14.84
C VAL A 69 -1.80 -2.98 16.23
N ALA A 70 -3.08 -3.11 16.56
CA ALA A 70 -3.52 -3.60 17.87
C ALA A 70 -4.13 -5.01 17.75
N VAL A 71 -3.95 -5.82 18.79
CA VAL A 71 -4.68 -7.08 18.96
C VAL A 71 -5.88 -6.84 19.87
N GLU A 72 -7.08 -7.20 19.43
CA GLU A 72 -8.27 -7.15 20.27
C GLU A 72 -8.26 -8.23 21.36
N ASN A 73 -9.10 -8.07 22.39
CA ASN A 73 -9.15 -8.98 23.54
C ASN A 73 -9.56 -10.41 23.16
N ASP A 74 -10.26 -10.57 22.04
CA ASP A 74 -10.67 -11.85 21.45
C ASP A 74 -9.57 -12.50 20.58
N ARG A 75 -8.35 -11.95 20.58
CA ARG A 75 -7.20 -12.36 19.75
C ARG A 75 -7.42 -12.19 18.25
N THR A 76 -8.27 -11.26 17.85
CA THR A 76 -8.38 -10.84 16.45
C THR A 76 -7.50 -9.59 16.21
N PRO A 77 -6.98 -9.41 14.99
CA PRO A 77 -6.29 -8.18 14.64
C PRO A 77 -7.33 -7.06 14.51
N ALA A 78 -7.10 -5.92 15.15
CA ALA A 78 -8.00 -4.78 15.07
C ALA A 78 -8.13 -4.31 13.62
N THR A 79 -9.35 -3.92 13.20
CA THR A 79 -9.62 -3.45 11.83
C THR A 79 -9.14 -2.00 11.58
N TYR A 80 -8.44 -1.41 12.54
CA TYR A 80 -7.92 -0.04 12.47
C TYR A 80 -6.48 0.03 12.99
N GLY A 81 -5.70 0.93 12.39
CA GLY A 81 -4.37 1.30 12.88
C GLY A 81 -4.38 2.71 13.48
N ILE A 82 -3.55 2.94 14.50
CA ILE A 82 -3.40 4.27 15.12
C ILE A 82 -2.13 4.92 14.57
N ASN A 83 -2.29 5.97 13.76
CA ASN A 83 -1.17 6.74 13.22
C ASN A 83 -0.61 7.68 14.30
N VAL A 84 0.72 7.69 14.47
CA VAL A 84 1.40 8.63 15.35
C VAL A 84 1.88 9.81 14.52
N ALA A 85 1.18 10.94 14.61
CA ALA A 85 1.68 12.18 14.03
C ALA A 85 2.96 12.62 14.77
N PRO A 86 4.04 13.01 14.06
CA PRO A 86 5.22 13.57 14.70
C PRO A 86 4.87 14.93 15.32
N GLY A 87 4.73 14.99 16.64
CA GLY A 87 4.56 16.28 17.34
C GLY A 87 3.69 16.34 18.59
N ILE A 88 3.17 15.21 19.11
CA ILE A 88 2.45 15.21 20.40
C ILE A 88 3.21 14.33 21.39
N LEU A 89 4.04 14.99 22.20
CA LEU A 89 4.44 14.56 23.54
C LEU A 89 3.55 15.27 24.56
#